data_AF-A0A8T9SHK9-F1
#
_entry.id   AF-A0A8T9SHK9-F1
#
_cell.length_a   1.000
_cell.length_b   1.000
_cell.length_c   1.000
_cell.angle_alpha   90.00
_cell.angle_beta   90.00
_cell.angle_gamma   90.00
#
_symmetry.space_group_name_H-M   'P 1'
#
loop_
_entity.id
_entity.type
_entity.pdbx_description
1 polymer ?
#
loop_
_entity_poly.entity_id
_entity_poly.type
_entity_poly.pdbx_seq_one_letter_code
_entity_poly.pdbx_strand_id
1 'polypeptide(L)'
;MKNYVFPRFIALLLLLAGAATAQAQSATVSTAGYWNLETNLTTHDYTLVRFYNAQDQLVYQERIDGLCLNLNSARPLCRKTAAKLNLALQQVLDDPGLGNVNTALVAQQLSADRRVQRVYAVR
;
A
#
# COMPACT_ATOMS: atom_id res chain seq x y z
N MET A 1 26.71 -4.80 -69.32
CA MET A 1 25.37 -5.32 -68.99
C MET A 1 25.35 -5.62 -67.50
N LYS A 2 24.45 -4.97 -66.75
CA LYS A 2 24.45 -4.93 -65.28
C LYS A 2 23.75 -6.17 -64.69
N ASN A 3 24.46 -6.93 -63.87
CA ASN A 3 23.97 -8.14 -63.19
C ASN A 3 23.20 -7.75 -61.91
N TYR A 4 21.93 -8.15 -61.81
CA TYR A 4 21.10 -7.99 -60.62
C TYR A 4 20.96 -9.34 -59.91
N VAL A 5 21.85 -9.65 -58.98
CA VAL A 5 21.77 -10.87 -58.15
C VAL A 5 22.02 -10.50 -56.69
N PHE A 6 21.21 -9.64 -56.07
CA PHE A 6 21.37 -9.37 -54.62
C PHE A 6 20.13 -8.95 -53.79
N PRO A 7 18.84 -9.15 -54.16
CA PRO A 7 17.76 -8.72 -53.26
C PRO A 7 17.24 -9.80 -52.29
N ARG A 8 17.64 -11.08 -52.41
CA ARG A 8 16.99 -12.18 -51.65
C ARG A 8 17.52 -12.42 -50.23
N PHE A 9 18.74 -12.00 -49.90
CA PHE A 9 19.33 -12.27 -48.58
C PHE A 9 18.91 -11.28 -47.49
N ILE A 10 18.45 -10.08 -47.84
CA ILE A 10 18.07 -9.04 -46.87
C ILE A 10 16.70 -9.34 -46.24
N ALA A 11 15.79 -9.99 -46.98
CA ALA A 11 14.45 -10.32 -46.48
C ALA A 11 14.44 -11.41 -45.39
N LEU A 12 15.43 -12.30 -45.37
CA LEU A 12 15.50 -13.39 -44.37
C LEU A 12 16.02 -12.91 -43.01
N LEU A 13 16.86 -11.87 -42.99
CA LEU A 13 17.51 -11.38 -41.77
C LEU A 13 16.60 -10.49 -40.90
N LEU A 14 15.53 -9.95 -41.47
CA LEU A 14 14.53 -9.13 -40.77
C LEU A 14 13.46 -9.94 -40.03
N LEU A 15 13.33 -11.25 -40.29
CA LEU A 15 12.34 -12.12 -39.65
C LEU A 15 12.80 -12.74 -38.31
N LEU A 16 14.09 -12.66 -37.98
CA LEU A 16 14.65 -13.19 -36.73
C LEU A 16 14.67 -12.20 -35.55
N ALA A 17 14.27 -10.95 -35.76
CA ALA A 17 14.34 -9.89 -34.72
C ALA A 17 13.04 -9.70 -33.90
N GLY A 18 12.01 -10.53 -34.12
CA GLY A 18 10.65 -10.29 -33.63
C GLY A 18 10.20 -11.06 -32.39
N ALA A 19 11.08 -11.74 -31.65
CA ALA A 19 10.69 -12.41 -30.41
C ALA A 19 10.74 -11.44 -29.21
N ALA A 20 9.88 -10.43 -29.23
CA ALA A 20 9.60 -9.66 -28.01
C ALA A 20 8.84 -10.58 -27.05
N THR A 21 9.53 -11.10 -26.05
CA THR A 21 8.91 -11.84 -24.95
C THR A 21 8.04 -10.86 -24.17
N ALA A 22 6.74 -10.89 -24.44
CA ALA A 22 5.76 -10.23 -23.59
C ALA A 22 5.81 -10.91 -22.22
N GLN A 23 6.54 -10.32 -21.28
CA GLN A 23 6.48 -10.71 -19.89
C GLN A 23 5.08 -10.36 -19.40
N ALA A 24 4.22 -11.38 -19.28
CA ALA A 24 2.96 -11.24 -18.60
C ALA A 24 3.27 -10.79 -17.18
N GLN A 25 2.90 -9.56 -16.82
CA GLN A 25 2.97 -9.09 -15.44
C GLN A 25 2.12 -10.06 -14.63
N SER A 26 2.73 -10.87 -13.76
CA SER A 26 2.00 -11.68 -12.79
C SER A 26 1.08 -10.74 -12.04
N ALA A 27 -0.23 -10.94 -12.16
CA ALA A 27 -1.19 -10.17 -11.40
C ALA A 27 -0.88 -10.40 -9.91
N THR A 28 -0.44 -9.36 -9.21
CA THR A 28 -0.27 -9.40 -7.77
C THR A 28 -1.64 -9.74 -7.19
N VAL A 29 -1.78 -10.96 -6.70
CA VAL A 29 -2.97 -11.37 -5.97
C VAL A 29 -2.95 -10.54 -4.69
N SER A 30 -3.86 -9.56 -4.59
CA SER A 30 -4.03 -8.75 -3.38
C SER A 30 -4.11 -9.69 -2.18
N THR A 31 -3.07 -9.69 -1.36
CA THR A 31 -3.05 -10.51 -0.15
C THR A 31 -4.15 -10.00 0.78
N ALA A 32 -5.04 -10.90 1.19
CA ALA A 32 -6.14 -10.55 2.08
C ALA A 32 -5.62 -10.34 3.50
N GLY A 33 -6.21 -9.37 4.21
CA GLY A 33 -5.92 -9.07 5.60
C GLY A 33 -6.85 -7.98 6.11
N TYR A 34 -6.65 -7.57 7.36
CA TYR A 34 -7.45 -6.52 7.99
C TYR A 34 -6.62 -5.73 9.00
N TRP A 35 -7.16 -4.61 9.45
CA TRP A 35 -6.56 -3.79 10.47
C TRP A 35 -7.53 -3.55 11.63
N ASN A 36 -6.97 -3.36 12.82
CA ASN A 36 -7.70 -3.00 14.03
C ASN A 36 -7.09 -1.76 14.67
N LEU A 37 -7.94 -0.96 15.33
CA LEU A 37 -7.56 0.21 16.09
C LEU A 37 -7.97 0.02 17.54
N GLU A 38 -7.01 0.18 18.44
CA GLU A 38 -7.26 0.24 19.87
C GLU A 38 -6.84 1.61 20.37
N THR A 39 -7.73 2.30 21.08
CA THR A 39 -7.45 3.61 21.66
C THR A 39 -7.86 3.61 23.12
N ASN A 40 -7.12 4.33 23.96
CA ASN A 40 -7.54 4.53 25.34
C ASN A 40 -8.63 5.60 25.39
N LEU A 41 -9.87 5.17 25.60
CA LEU A 41 -11.03 6.07 25.71
C LEU A 41 -11.09 6.85 27.03
N THR A 42 -10.23 6.54 28.00
CA THR A 42 -10.15 7.30 29.26
C THR A 42 -9.22 8.49 29.10
N THR A 43 -7.99 8.24 28.62
CA THR A 43 -6.93 9.26 28.55
C THR A 43 -6.80 9.91 27.18
N HIS A 44 -7.30 9.28 26.12
CA HIS A 44 -7.23 9.76 24.73
C HIS A 44 -5.80 10.10 24.26
N ASP A 45 -4.80 9.48 24.87
CA ASP A 45 -3.38 9.82 24.74
C ASP A 45 -2.65 8.99 23.68
N TYR A 46 -3.24 7.90 23.21
CA TYR A 46 -2.65 7.11 22.12
C TYR A 46 -3.69 6.29 21.35
N THR A 47 -3.30 5.87 20.14
CA THR A 47 -3.96 4.82 19.37
C THR A 47 -2.94 3.77 18.95
N LEU A 48 -3.24 2.50 19.18
CA LEU A 48 -2.55 1.36 18.61
C LEU A 48 -3.21 0.95 17.29
N VAL A 49 -2.41 0.90 16.22
CA VAL A 49 -2.80 0.37 14.91
C VAL A 49 -2.20 -1.01 14.76
N ARG A 50 -3.02 -2.02 14.49
CA ARG A 50 -2.58 -3.41 14.28
C ARG A 50 -3.02 -3.93 12.94
N PHE A 51 -2.12 -4.58 12.22
CA PHE A 51 -2.39 -5.20 10.92
C PHE A 51 -2.28 -6.71 11.05
N TYR A 52 -3.25 -7.41 10.45
CA TYR A 52 -3.37 -8.85 10.45
C TYR A 52 -3.45 -9.37 9.03
N ASN A 53 -2.85 -10.53 8.78
CA ASN A 53 -3.04 -11.26 7.53
C ASN A 53 -4.34 -12.07 7.55
N ALA A 54 -4.63 -12.78 6.46
CA ALA A 54 -5.81 -13.64 6.34
C ALA A 54 -5.85 -14.84 7.31
N GLN A 55 -4.74 -15.13 8.00
CA GLN A 55 -4.63 -16.20 9.00
C GLN A 55 -4.71 -15.66 10.44
N ASP A 56 -5.19 -14.42 10.62
CA ASP A 56 -5.28 -13.72 11.91
C ASP A 56 -3.93 -13.53 12.61
N GLN A 57 -2.82 -13.58 11.87
CA GLN A 57 -1.48 -13.37 12.42
C GLN A 57 -1.17 -11.87 12.39
N LEU A 58 -0.72 -11.34 13.52
CA LEU A 58 -0.24 -9.96 13.62
C LEU A 58 1.02 -9.82 12.77
N VAL A 59 0.94 -9.00 11.72
CA VAL A 59 2.07 -8.72 10.82
C VAL A 59 2.75 -7.40 11.15
N TYR A 60 2.04 -6.46 11.76
CA TYR A 60 2.58 -5.17 12.16
C TYR A 60 1.74 -4.51 13.27
N GLN A 61 2.41 -3.73 14.13
CA GLN A 61 1.78 -2.92 15.16
C GLN A 61 2.53 -1.58 15.32
N GLU A 62 1.78 -0.48 15.42
CA GLU A 62 2.32 0.85 15.70
C GLU A 62 1.52 1.54 16.79
N ARG A 63 2.22 2.27 17.67
CA ARG A 63 1.59 3.16 18.66
C ARG A 63 1.72 4.61 18.20
N ILE A 64 0.58 5.26 18.00
CA ILE A 64 0.50 6.67 17.66
C ILE A 64 0.20 7.46 18.93
N ASP A 65 1.20 8.13 19.48
CA ASP A 65 1.04 8.97 20.66
C ASP A 65 0.34 10.31 20.34
N GLY A 66 -0.40 10.82 21.32
CA GLY A 66 -1.13 12.08 21.26
C GLY A 66 -2.35 12.07 20.32
N LEU A 67 -2.83 10.90 19.91
CA LEU A 67 -3.91 10.77 18.94
C LEU A 67 -4.90 9.66 19.32
N CYS A 68 -6.20 9.97 19.38
CA CYS A 68 -7.30 9.01 19.59
C CYS A 68 -8.12 8.81 18.30
N LEU A 69 -7.76 7.87 17.45
CA LEU A 69 -8.51 7.62 16.21
C LEU A 69 -9.85 6.96 16.49
N ASN A 70 -10.96 7.63 16.15
CA ASN A 70 -12.31 7.08 16.24
C ASN A 70 -12.97 6.99 14.86
N LEU A 71 -12.88 5.83 14.21
CA LEU A 71 -13.43 5.63 12.86
C LEU A 71 -14.93 5.24 12.83
N ASN A 72 -15.66 5.28 13.94
CA ASN A 72 -17.09 4.90 13.97
C ASN A 72 -18.02 5.87 13.21
N SER A 73 -17.54 7.03 12.79
CA SER A 73 -18.37 8.03 12.11
C SER A 73 -18.20 7.95 10.59
N ALA A 74 -19.30 8.04 9.82
CA ALA A 74 -19.28 8.10 8.35
C ALA A 74 -18.71 9.42 7.76
N ARG A 75 -17.95 10.18 8.57
CA ARG A 75 -17.37 11.47 8.19
C ARG A 75 -16.35 11.26 7.05
N PRO A 76 -16.23 12.23 6.12
CA PRO A 76 -15.26 12.13 5.02
C PRO A 76 -13.81 11.92 5.51
N LEU A 77 -13.46 12.50 6.66
CA LEU A 77 -12.13 12.36 7.25
C LEU A 77 -11.86 10.91 7.70
N CYS A 78 -12.84 10.26 8.35
CA CYS A 78 -12.73 8.85 8.75
C CYS A 78 -12.53 7.94 7.54
N ARG A 79 -13.26 8.20 6.43
CA ARG A 79 -13.08 7.47 5.16
C ARG A 79 -11.67 7.64 4.57
N LYS A 80 -11.12 8.85 4.62
CA LYS A 80 -9.75 9.11 4.17
C LYS A 80 -8.72 8.38 5.04
N THR A 81 -8.89 8.42 6.37
CA THR A 81 -8.03 7.68 7.29
C THR A 81 -8.11 6.17 7.04
N ALA A 82 -9.31 5.61 6.89
CA ALA A 82 -9.51 4.20 6.56
C ALA A 82 -8.85 3.82 5.22
N ALA A 83 -8.96 4.67 4.19
CA ALA A 83 -8.30 4.45 2.91
C ALA A 83 -6.76 4.45 3.04
N LYS A 84 -6.19 5.33 3.86
CA LYS A 84 -4.74 5.31 4.16
C LYS A 84 -4.32 4.04 4.89
N LEU A 85 -5.12 3.58 5.86
CA LEU A 85 -4.87 2.33 6.58
C LEU A 85 -4.97 1.11 5.65
N ASN A 86 -5.93 1.09 4.72
CA ASN A 86 -6.02 0.04 3.70
C ASN A 86 -4.78 0.00 2.80
N LEU A 87 -4.29 1.17 2.37
CA LEU A 87 -3.08 1.24 1.56
C LEU A 87 -1.86 0.73 2.34
N ALA A 88 -1.71 1.16 3.60
CA ALA A 88 -0.62 0.71 4.47
C ALA A 88 -0.68 -0.80 4.73
N LEU A 89 -1.88 -1.36 4.94
CA LEU A 89 -2.09 -2.79 5.07
C LEU A 89 -1.60 -3.54 3.83
N GLN A 90 -1.97 -3.11 2.62
CA GLN A 90 -1.50 -3.75 1.39
C GLN A 90 0.02 -3.73 1.29
N GLN A 91 0.65 -2.60 1.61
CA GLN A 91 2.12 -2.49 1.62
C GLN A 91 2.79 -3.45 2.60
N VAL A 92 2.23 -3.62 3.81
CA VAL A 92 2.77 -4.55 4.81
C VAL A 92 2.57 -6.01 4.41
N LEU A 93 1.45 -6.33 3.75
CA LEU A 93 1.17 -7.69 3.28
C LEU A 93 2.01 -8.08 2.06
N ASP A 94 2.30 -7.12 1.17
CA ASP A 94 3.13 -7.34 0.00
C ASP A 94 4.62 -7.48 0.36
N ASP A 95 5.11 -6.68 1.30
CA ASP A 95 6.49 -6.75 1.80
C ASP A 95 6.54 -6.51 3.33
N PRO A 96 6.53 -7.60 4.13
CA PRO A 96 6.63 -7.50 5.58
C PRO A 96 7.92 -6.85 6.06
N GLY A 97 9.01 -6.93 5.29
CA GLY A 97 10.31 -6.35 5.63
C GLY A 97 10.34 -4.83 5.50
N LEU A 98 9.57 -4.27 4.56
CA LEU A 98 9.41 -2.82 4.36
C LEU A 98 8.21 -2.23 5.10
N GLY A 99 7.33 -3.06 5.66
CA GLY A 99 6.13 -2.65 6.38
C GLY A 99 6.40 -1.64 7.50
N ASN A 100 7.54 -1.76 8.20
CA ASN A 100 7.91 -0.84 9.28
C ASN A 100 8.12 0.61 8.80
N VAL A 101 8.71 0.83 7.63
CA VAL A 101 9.06 2.19 7.16
C VAL A 101 7.82 2.90 6.63
N ASN A 102 7.05 2.22 5.79
CA ASN A 102 5.87 2.83 5.15
C ASN A 102 4.74 3.06 6.15
N THR A 103 4.57 2.16 7.12
CA THR A 103 3.50 2.30 8.11
C THR A 103 3.85 3.33 9.19
N ALA A 104 5.12 3.43 9.59
CA ALA A 104 5.59 4.54 10.43
C ALA A 104 5.38 5.89 9.73
N LEU A 105 5.56 5.96 8.41
CA LEU A 105 5.26 7.16 7.63
C LEU A 105 3.76 7.48 7.65
N VAL A 106 2.88 6.48 7.52
CA VAL A 106 1.42 6.69 7.63
C VAL A 106 1.05 7.17 9.03
N ALA A 107 1.61 6.56 10.08
CA ALA A 107 1.43 7.01 11.46
C ALA A 107 1.89 8.46 11.65
N GLN A 108 3.08 8.81 11.15
CA GLN A 108 3.61 10.16 11.20
C GLN A 108 2.74 11.16 10.43
N GLN A 109 2.21 10.78 9.26
CA GLN A 109 1.28 11.61 8.51
C GLN A 109 -0.06 11.80 9.23
N LEU A 110 -0.55 10.78 9.94
CA LEU A 110 -1.77 10.87 10.74
C LEU A 110 -1.56 11.76 11.97
N SER A 111 -0.38 11.69 12.61
CA SER A 111 0.01 12.57 13.70
C SER A 111 0.22 14.01 13.25
N ALA A 112 0.79 14.24 12.06
CA ALA A 112 1.07 15.58 11.54
C ALA A 112 -0.19 16.31 11.04
N ASP A 113 -1.23 15.58 10.64
CA ASP A 113 -2.47 16.17 10.15
C ASP A 113 -3.27 16.79 11.32
N ARG A 114 -3.08 18.10 11.54
CA ARG A 114 -3.79 18.86 12.58
C ARG A 114 -5.33 18.77 12.46
N ARG A 115 -5.87 18.46 11.28
CA ARG A 115 -7.33 18.29 11.12
C ARG A 115 -7.79 16.96 11.69
N VAL A 116 -6.98 15.92 11.54
CA VAL A 116 -7.18 14.62 12.18
C VAL A 116 -7.11 14.80 13.69
N GLN A 117 -6.07 15.46 14.22
CA GLN A 117 -5.99 15.78 15.64
C GLN A 117 -7.22 16.54 16.15
N ARG A 118 -7.68 17.60 15.49
CA ARG A 118 -8.85 18.37 15.97
C ARG A 118 -10.18 17.61 15.96
N VAL A 119 -10.36 16.66 15.05
CA VAL A 119 -11.59 15.85 14.99
C VAL A 119 -11.61 14.77 16.07
N TYR A 120 -10.44 14.42 16.61
CA TYR A 120 -10.23 13.28 17.49
C TYR A 120 -9.73 13.65 18.90
N ALA A 121 -9.17 14.84 19.09
CA ALA A 121 -8.73 15.40 20.37
C ALA A 121 -9.86 16.13 21.12
N VAL A 122 -11.11 16.03 20.66
CA VAL A 122 -12.25 16.73 21.26
C VAL A 122 -13.32 15.71 21.63
N ARG A 123 -13.24 15.20 22.85
CA ARG A 123 -14.40 14.95 23.73
C ARG A 123 -13.97 14.75 25.17
#